data_AF-A0AA45WI50-F1
#
_entry.id   AF-A0AA45WI50-F1
#
_cell.length_a   1.000
_cell.length_b   1.000
_cell.length_c   1.000
_cell.angle_alpha   90.00
_cell.angle_beta   90.00
_cell.angle_gamma   90.00
#
_symmetry.space_group_name_H-M   'P 1'
#
loop_
_entity.id
_entity.type
_entity.pdbx_description
1 polymer ?
#
loop_
_entity_poly.entity_id
_entity_poly.type
_entity_poly.pdbx_seq_one_letter_code
_entity_poly.pdbx_strand_id
1 'polypeptide(L)'
;MDQQKKHLIGIILKMVKDIYHKTSQLETLFQSNSIHILARDFDPFNELLETLNLPEDKNTLFLELVQLYLENQMTLEELLLEFENQVNSLQNA
;
A
#
# COMPACT_ATOMS: atom_id res chain seq x y z
N MET A 1 1.98 0.84 -16.88
CA MET A 1 1.17 1.87 -16.16
C MET A 1 1.63 3.27 -16.56
N ASP A 2 0.76 4.29 -16.62
CA ASP A 2 1.23 5.66 -16.93
C ASP A 2 2.14 6.24 -15.84
N GLN A 3 3.13 7.04 -16.24
CA GLN A 3 4.16 7.59 -15.34
C GLN A 3 3.56 8.51 -14.27
N GLN A 4 2.51 9.28 -14.59
CA GLN A 4 1.85 10.14 -13.61
C GLN A 4 1.13 9.31 -12.53
N LYS A 5 0.44 8.25 -12.95
CA LYS A 5 -0.25 7.32 -12.04
C LYS A 5 0.76 6.64 -11.10
N LYS A 6 1.88 6.15 -11.64
CA LYS A 6 2.99 5.54 -10.87
C LYS A 6 3.54 6.50 -9.82
N HIS A 7 3.75 7.76 -10.19
CA HIS A 7 4.26 8.78 -9.29
C HIS A 7 3.27 9.07 -8.14
N LEU A 8 1.98 9.24 -8.46
CA LEU A 8 0.95 9.49 -7.46
C LEU A 8 0.83 8.33 -6.46
N ILE A 9 0.80 7.09 -6.96
CA ILE A 9 0.80 5.88 -6.11
C ILE A 9 2.02 5.86 -5.21
N GLY A 10 3.20 6.19 -5.74
CA GLY A 10 4.43 6.27 -4.96
C GLY A 10 4.33 7.28 -3.80
N ILE A 11 3.73 8.45 -4.04
CA ILE A 11 3.48 9.45 -2.99
C ILE A 11 2.54 8.90 -1.93
N ILE A 12 1.41 8.29 -2.34
CA ILE A 12 0.41 7.74 -1.41
C ILE A 12 1.04 6.64 -0.54
N LEU A 13 1.72 5.66 -1.13
CA LEU A 13 2.38 4.57 -0.40
C LEU A 13 3.39 5.11 0.63
N LYS A 14 4.15 6.14 0.26
CA LYS A 14 5.12 6.76 1.16
C LYS A 14 4.43 7.47 2.33
N MET A 15 3.36 8.22 2.07
CA MET A 15 2.56 8.85 3.13
C MET A 15 1.97 7.82 4.08
N VAL A 16 1.42 6.73 3.54
CA VAL A 16 0.82 5.65 4.34
C VAL A 16 1.88 4.95 5.19
N LYS A 17 3.07 4.68 4.64
CA LYS A 17 4.18 4.12 5.40
C LYS A 17 4.65 5.03 6.53
N ASP A 18 4.75 6.33 6.28
CA ASP A 18 5.13 7.30 7.30
C ASP A 18 4.10 7.37 8.44
N ILE A 19 2.80 7.37 8.09
CA ILE A 19 1.72 7.31 9.08
C ILE A 19 1.85 6.02 9.89
N TYR A 20 1.86 4.87 9.22
CA TYR A 20 1.97 3.55 9.84
C TYR A 20 3.15 3.45 10.82
N HIS A 21 4.34 3.91 10.42
CA HIS A 21 5.51 3.88 11.28
C HIS A 21 5.37 4.79 12.50
N LYS A 22 4.98 6.04 12.30
CA LYS A 22 4.77 6.99 13.41
C LYS A 22 3.75 6.45 14.40
N THR A 23 2.74 5.78 13.89
CA THR A 23 1.63 5.34 14.70
C THR A 23 1.92 4.04 15.44
N SER A 24 2.63 3.10 14.82
CA SER A 24 3.21 1.93 15.52
C SER A 24 4.22 2.34 16.61
N GLN A 25 5.00 3.40 16.36
CA GLN A 25 5.87 3.98 17.39
C GLN A 25 5.07 4.55 18.57
N LEU A 26 3.95 5.24 18.31
CA LEU A 26 3.08 5.76 19.36
C LEU A 26 2.45 4.62 20.17
N GLU A 27 1.94 3.56 19.53
CA GLU A 27 1.42 2.38 20.24
C GLU A 27 2.46 1.77 21.18
N THR A 28 3.70 1.63 20.69
CA THR A 28 4.83 1.12 21.47
C THR A 28 5.11 2.02 22.69
N LEU A 29 5.13 3.34 22.49
CA LEU A 29 5.39 4.32 23.56
C LEU A 29 4.28 4.33 24.61
N PHE A 30 3.02 4.18 24.20
CA PHE A 30 1.87 4.19 25.11
C PHE A 30 1.53 2.83 25.72
N GLN A 31 2.29 1.77 25.38
CA GLN A 31 2.00 0.37 25.75
C GLN A 31 0.53 -0.02 25.49
N SER A 32 -0.06 0.60 24.46
CA SER A 32 -1.47 0.49 24.15
C SER A 32 -1.59 -0.21 22.82
N ASN A 33 -2.06 -1.46 22.85
CA ASN A 33 -2.43 -2.21 21.65
C ASN A 33 -3.80 -1.77 21.09
N SER A 34 -4.37 -0.67 21.60
CA SER A 34 -5.77 -0.28 21.37
C SER A 34 -5.92 0.97 20.50
N ILE A 35 -4.83 1.52 19.96
CA ILE A 35 -4.90 2.71 19.12
C ILE A 35 -5.26 2.28 17.69
N HIS A 36 -6.54 2.21 17.36
CA HIS A 36 -6.94 2.07 15.96
C HIS A 36 -6.66 3.38 15.22
N ILE A 37 -5.49 3.46 14.61
CA ILE A 37 -4.96 4.66 13.98
C ILE A 37 -5.63 4.98 12.65
N LEU A 38 -5.94 3.95 11.85
CA LEU A 38 -6.71 4.12 10.64
C LEU A 38 -8.18 4.20 11.03
N ALA A 39 -8.80 5.31 10.67
CA ALA A 39 -10.21 5.54 10.92
C ALA A 39 -11.02 4.49 10.15
N ARG A 40 -12.09 3.95 10.74
CA ARG A 40 -12.86 2.85 10.12
C ARG A 40 -13.51 3.24 8.79
N ASP A 41 -13.61 4.54 8.54
CA ASP A 41 -14.20 5.19 7.38
C ASP A 41 -13.20 5.50 6.27
N PHE A 42 -11.89 5.29 6.46
CA PHE A 42 -10.89 5.52 5.43
C PHE A 42 -9.76 4.50 5.47
N ASP A 43 -9.76 3.57 4.52
CA ASP A 43 -8.66 2.64 4.26
C ASP A 43 -7.91 3.06 2.99
N PRO A 44 -6.75 3.72 3.10
CA PRO A 44 -5.99 4.20 1.96
C PRO A 44 -5.52 3.09 1.03
N PHE A 45 -5.48 1.83 1.50
CA PHE A 45 -5.12 0.70 0.64
C PHE A 45 -6.28 0.25 -0.23
N ASN A 46 -7.51 0.23 0.30
CA ASN A 46 -8.70 -0.09 -0.48
C ASN A 46 -8.95 0.97 -1.56
N GLU A 47 -8.83 2.26 -1.22
CA GLU A 47 -8.93 3.36 -2.19
C GLU A 47 -7.89 3.24 -3.32
N LEU A 48 -6.68 2.77 -2.98
CA LEU A 48 -5.62 2.58 -3.96
C LEU A 48 -5.86 1.34 -4.83
N LEU A 49 -6.41 0.26 -4.26
CA LEU A 49 -6.85 -0.93 -4.99
C LEU A 49 -7.96 -0.60 -6.00
N GLU A 50 -8.98 0.14 -5.57
CA GLU A 50 -10.06 0.63 -6.44
C GLU A 50 -9.50 1.51 -7.56
N THR A 51 -8.59 2.43 -7.24
CA THR A 51 -7.94 3.29 -8.24
C THR A 51 -7.11 2.49 -9.25
N LEU A 52 -6.54 1.36 -8.83
CA LEU A 52 -5.75 0.48 -9.69
C LEU A 52 -6.60 -0.44 -10.57
N ASN A 53 -7.92 -0.56 -10.31
CA ASN A 53 -8.82 -1.50 -11.00
C ASN A 53 -8.23 -2.93 -11.05
N LEU A 54 -7.60 -3.35 -9.95
CA LEU A 54 -7.09 -4.72 -9.86
C LEU A 54 -8.26 -5.70 -9.68
N PRO A 55 -8.23 -6.88 -10.31
CA PRO A 55 -9.18 -7.95 -10.05
C PRO A 55 -9.15 -8.36 -8.58
N GLU A 56 -10.31 -8.74 -8.05
CA GLU A 56 -10.43 -9.14 -6.63
C GLU A 56 -9.47 -10.28 -6.25
N ASP A 57 -9.16 -11.20 -7.16
CA ASP A 57 -8.22 -12.30 -6.94
C ASP A 57 -6.77 -11.84 -6.76
N LYS A 58 -6.44 -10.62 -7.19
CA LYS A 58 -5.11 -10.01 -7.06
C LYS A 58 -5.00 -9.10 -5.84
N ASN A 59 -6.11 -8.79 -5.16
CA ASN A 59 -6.12 -7.92 -3.97
C ASN A 59 -5.29 -8.51 -2.83
N THR A 60 -5.32 -9.83 -2.62
CA THR A 60 -4.50 -10.49 -1.61
C THR A 60 -3.01 -10.28 -1.87
N LEU A 61 -2.55 -10.54 -3.09
CA LEU A 61 -1.15 -10.33 -3.49
C LEU A 61 -0.74 -8.87 -3.31
N PHE A 62 -1.62 -7.93 -3.66
CA PHE A 62 -1.35 -6.51 -3.49
C PHE A 62 -1.10 -6.14 -2.02
N LEU A 63 -1.99 -6.60 -1.12
CA LEU A 63 -1.87 -6.35 0.31
C LEU A 63 -0.60 -6.97 0.88
N GLU A 64 -0.21 -8.16 0.43
CA GLU A 64 1.06 -8.81 0.80
C GLU A 64 2.27 -7.96 0.39
N LEU A 65 2.31 -7.47 -0.86
CA LEU A 65 3.41 -6.63 -1.35
C LEU A 65 3.52 -5.31 -0.57
N VAL A 66 2.37 -4.69 -0.27
CA VAL A 66 2.30 -3.51 0.59
C VAL A 66 2.83 -3.81 1.99
N GLN A 67 2.45 -4.94 2.58
CA GLN A 67 2.91 -5.33 3.91
C GLN A 67 4.43 -5.51 3.94
N LEU A 68 5.01 -6.16 2.93
CA LEU A 68 6.48 -6.28 2.79
C LEU A 68 7.15 -4.89 2.71
N TYR A 69 6.52 -3.94 2.02
CA TYR A 69 7.02 -2.56 1.96
C TYR A 69 6.94 -1.82 3.30
N LEU A 70 5.84 -1.98 4.05
CA LEU A 70 5.67 -1.40 5.40
C LEU A 70 6.69 -1.99 6.39
N GLU A 71 6.99 -3.28 6.26
CA GLU A 71 7.96 -3.99 7.10
C GLU A 71 9.43 -3.77 6.68
N ASN A 72 9.68 -2.89 5.70
CA ASN A 72 11.01 -2.59 5.14
C ASN A 72 11.70 -3.81 4.48
N GLN A 73 10.93 -4.82 4.07
CA GLN A 73 11.41 -5.98 3.33
C GLN A 73 11.38 -5.77 1.81
N MET A 74 10.77 -4.68 1.35
CA MET A 74 10.69 -4.28 -0.04
C MET A 74 10.87 -2.76 -0.17
N THR A 75 11.53 -2.31 -1.23
CA THR A 75 11.66 -0.87 -1.55
C THR A 75 10.43 -0.37 -2.31
N LEU A 76 10.26 0.97 -2.33
CA LEU A 76 9.16 1.57 -3.09
C LEU A 76 9.28 1.28 -4.59
N GLU A 77 10.51 1.24 -5.12
CA GLU A 77 10.75 1.00 -6.55
C GLU A 77 10.38 -0.42 -6.95
N GLU A 78 10.75 -1.41 -6.14
CA GLU A 78 10.37 -2.81 -6.33
C GLU A 78 8.85 -2.99 -6.25
N LEU A 79 8.20 -2.37 -5.26
CA LEU A 79 6.75 -2.42 -5.11
C LEU A 79 6.03 -1.85 -6.34
N LEU A 80 6.47 -0.68 -6.81
CA LEU A 80 5.88 -0.03 -7.98
C LEU A 80 6.14 -0.82 -9.28
N LEU A 81 7.25 -1.54 -9.36
CA LEU A 81 7.55 -2.44 -10.48
C LEU A 81 6.61 -3.65 -10.47
N GLU A 82 6.41 -4.28 -9.31
CA GLU A 82 5.47 -5.40 -9.18
C GLU A 82 4.04 -4.98 -9.51
N PHE A 83 3.60 -3.81 -9.06
CA PHE A 83 2.27 -3.29 -9.42
C PHE A 83 2.13 -3.09 -10.92
N GLU A 84 3.15 -2.56 -11.56
CA GLU A 84 3.17 -2.39 -13.00
C GLU A 84 3.10 -3.73 -13.74
N ASN A 85 3.84 -4.74 -13.28
CA ASN A 85 3.79 -6.09 -13.84
C ASN A 85 2.40 -6.70 -13.72
N GLN A 86 1.76 -6.58 -12.56
CA GLN A 86 0.40 -7.08 -12.35
C GLN A 86 -0.61 -6.37 -13.26
N VAL A 87 -0.58 -5.04 -13.32
CA VAL A 87 -1.47 -4.25 -14.19
C VAL A 87 -1.26 -4.59 -15.67
N ASN A 88 -0.01 -4.71 -16.12
CA ASN A 88 0.29 -5.05 -17.50
C ASN A 88 -0.08 -6.51 -17.84
N SER A 89 0.00 -7.43 -16.87
CA SER A 89 -0.43 -8.82 -17.07
C SER A 89 -1.94 -8.94 -17.35
N LEU A 90 -2.74 -8.00 -16.83
CA LEU A 90 -4.19 -7.95 -17.03
C LEU A 90 -4.60 -7.38 -18.38
N GLN A 91 -3.75 -6.56 -19.00
CA GLN A 91 -4.00 -6.00 -20.33
C GLN A 91 -3.66 -6.99 -21.46
N ASN A 92 -2.89 -8.03 -21.15
CA ASN A 92 -2.44 -9.06 -22.10
C ASN A 92 -3.17 -10.41 -21.91
N ALA A 93 -4.16 -10.47 -21.03
CA ALA A 93 -5.03 -11.63 -20.79
C ALA A 93 -6.42 -11.36 -21.38
#